data_AF-A0A699YKW6-F1
#
_entry.id   AF-A0A699YKW6-F1
#
_cell.length_a   1.000
_cell.length_b   1.000
_cell.length_c   1.000
_cell.angle_alpha   90.00
_cell.angle_beta   90.00
_cell.angle_gamma   90.00
#
_symmetry.space_group_name_H-M   'P 1'
#
loop_
_entity.id
_entity.type
_entity.pdbx_description
1 polymer ?
#
loop_
_entity_poly.entity_id
_entity_poly.type
_entity_poly.pdbx_seq_one_letter_code
_entity_poly.pdbx_strand_id
1 'polypeptide(L)'
;MAKSYYSIMAEAGKQSPFLENIKQDVSCTFPNHTGLQAPGTQAALTRVLAAYSVHNDKVGYCRAMANIVGLLLVAMNSNEENAFWLLAALVEDLLHPGTYARHLEGCQ
;
A
#
# COMPACT_ATOMS: atom_id res chain seq x y z
N MET A 1 8.06 9.58 23.75
CA MET A 1 7.16 8.57 23.16
C MET A 1 7.91 7.92 22.01
N ALA A 2 8.03 6.59 21.99
CA ALA A 2 8.65 5.88 20.88
C ALA A 2 7.76 6.01 19.63
N LYS A 3 8.36 6.21 18.46
CA LYS A 3 7.62 6.23 17.19
C LYS A 3 7.25 4.77 16.83
N SER A 4 6.03 4.56 16.36
CA SER A 4 5.62 3.26 15.82
C SER A 4 6.43 2.93 14.57
N TYR A 5 6.63 1.64 14.28
CA TYR A 5 7.31 1.16 13.09
C TYR A 5 6.68 1.72 11.81
N TYR A 6 5.34 1.71 11.72
CA TYR A 6 4.61 2.30 10.60
C TYR A 6 4.97 3.76 10.39
N SER A 7 5.04 4.57 11.46
CA SER A 7 5.40 5.99 11.35
C SER A 7 6.81 6.20 10.80
N ILE A 8 7.76 5.30 11.11
CA ILE A 8 9.12 5.36 10.56
C ILE A 8 9.09 5.03 9.07
N MET A 9 8.36 3.98 8.68
CA MET A 9 8.22 3.57 7.27
C MET A 9 7.45 4.60 6.44
N ALA A 10 6.42 5.23 6.99
CA ALA A 10 5.66 6.29 6.32
C ALA A 10 6.51 7.54 6.05
N GLU A 11 7.42 7.89 6.97
CA GLU A 11 8.40 8.96 6.72
C GLU A 11 9.41 8.55 5.65
N ALA A 12 9.96 7.34 5.71
CA ALA A 12 10.88 6.82 4.69
C ALA A 12 10.22 6.71 3.30
N GLY A 13 8.94 6.33 3.26
CA GLY A 13 8.15 6.20 2.03
C GLY A 13 8.02 7.50 1.23
N LYS A 14 8.19 8.67 1.86
CA LYS A 14 8.25 9.96 1.15
C LYS A 14 9.38 10.04 0.13
N GLN A 15 10.42 9.21 0.28
CA GLN A 15 11.56 9.11 -0.62
C GLN A 15 11.51 7.85 -1.48
N SER A 16 10.40 7.11 -1.47
CA SER A 16 10.25 5.90 -2.28
C SER A 16 10.38 6.21 -3.77
N PRO A 17 11.14 5.41 -4.55
CA PRO A 17 11.20 5.56 -6.00
C PRO A 17 9.86 5.27 -6.68
N PHE A 18 8.91 4.64 -5.98
CA PHE A 18 7.58 4.31 -6.50
C PHE A 18 6.53 5.40 -6.22
N LEU A 19 6.88 6.50 -5.55
CA LEU A 19 5.92 7.48 -5.05
C LEU A 19 5.06 8.12 -6.17
N GLU A 20 5.65 8.42 -7.32
CA GLU A 20 4.90 9.00 -8.46
C GLU A 20 3.91 7.99 -9.05
N ASN A 21 4.35 6.73 -9.24
CA ASN A 21 3.48 5.65 -9.71
C ASN A 21 2.32 5.40 -8.74
N ILE A 22 2.60 5.40 -7.43
CA ILE A 22 1.59 5.26 -6.38
C ILE A 22 0.56 6.38 -6.47
N LYS A 23 0.98 7.66 -6.58
CA LYS A 23 0.05 8.79 -6.68
C LYS A 23 -0.86 8.69 -7.89
N GLN A 24 -0.29 8.31 -9.04
CA GLN A 24 -1.05 8.12 -10.27
C GLN A 24 -2.09 7.00 -10.10
N ASP A 25 -1.69 5.85 -9.56
CA ASP A 25 -2.60 4.71 -9.37
C ASP A 25 -3.70 5.00 -8.33
N VAL A 26 -3.36 5.67 -7.22
CA VAL A 26 -4.33 6.08 -6.19
C VAL A 26 -5.41 6.98 -6.77
N SER A 27 -5.06 7.89 -7.68
CA SER A 27 -6.02 8.78 -8.34
C SER A 27 -7.05 8.01 -9.19
N CYS A 28 -6.66 6.86 -9.75
CA CYS A 28 -7.54 6.00 -10.56
C CYS A 28 -8.20 4.87 -9.76
N THR A 29 -7.90 4.72 -8.47
CA THR A 29 -8.36 3.61 -7.64
C THR A 29 -9.78 3.89 -7.11
N PHE A 30 -10.75 3.06 -7.51
CA PHE A 30 -12.18 3.21 -7.19
C PHE A 30 -12.77 4.61 -7.49
N PRO A 31 -12.80 5.04 -8.77
CA PRO A 31 -13.20 6.40 -9.14
C PRO A 31 -14.65 6.75 -8.76
N ASN A 32 -15.52 5.75 -8.63
CA ASN A 32 -16.93 5.94 -8.30
C ASN A 32 -17.23 5.84 -6.79
N HIS A 33 -16.23 5.57 -5.94
CA HIS A 33 -16.43 5.40 -4.50
C HIS A 33 -16.09 6.69 -3.74
N THR A 34 -17.12 7.46 -3.40
CA THR A 34 -17.00 8.79 -2.76
C THR A 34 -16.15 8.79 -1.49
N GLY A 35 -16.23 7.75 -0.66
CA GLY A 35 -15.42 7.64 0.57
C GLY A 35 -13.93 7.38 0.32
N LEU A 36 -13.57 6.78 -0.82
CA LEU A 36 -12.18 6.46 -1.17
C LEU A 36 -11.53 7.60 -1.97
N GLN A 37 -12.35 8.35 -2.70
CA GLN A 37 -11.94 9.58 -3.40
C GLN A 37 -11.84 10.79 -2.46
N ALA A 38 -12.20 10.64 -1.18
CA ALA A 38 -11.98 11.70 -0.20
C ALA A 38 -10.46 12.00 -0.07
N PRO A 39 -10.05 13.27 -0.01
CA PRO A 39 -8.64 13.65 0.00
C PRO A 39 -7.87 13.06 1.19
N GLY A 40 -8.54 12.88 2.34
CA GLY A 40 -7.96 12.20 3.50
C GLY A 40 -7.63 10.74 3.22
N THR A 41 -8.54 10.03 2.55
CA THR A 41 -8.39 8.61 2.22
C THR A 41 -7.35 8.38 1.12
N GLN A 42 -7.30 9.24 0.09
CA GLN A 42 -6.25 9.17 -0.94
C GLN A 42 -4.86 9.46 -0.36
N ALA A 43 -4.76 10.40 0.58
CA ALA A 43 -3.50 10.67 1.28
C ALA A 43 -3.10 9.47 2.16
N ALA A 44 -4.06 8.84 2.85
CA ALA A 44 -3.83 7.63 3.63
C ALA A 44 -3.36 6.46 2.76
N LEU A 45 -4.03 6.23 1.62
CA LEU A 45 -3.63 5.24 0.61
C LEU A 45 -2.19 5.42 0.17
N THR A 46 -1.83 6.65 -0.19
CA THR A 46 -0.49 6.99 -0.65
C THR A 46 0.55 6.72 0.43
N ARG A 47 0.26 7.09 1.70
CA ARG A 47 1.17 6.84 2.83
C ARG A 47 1.38 5.35 3.09
N VAL A 48 0.32 4.56 3.14
CA VAL A 48 0.42 3.11 3.41
C VAL A 48 1.18 2.39 2.30
N LEU A 49 0.88 2.68 1.03
CA LEU A 49 1.58 2.09 -0.11
C LEU A 49 3.04 2.51 -0.19
N ALA A 50 3.33 3.79 0.07
CA ALA A 50 4.70 4.28 0.09
C ALA A 50 5.51 3.66 1.26
N ALA A 51 4.90 3.56 2.44
CA ALA A 51 5.49 2.89 3.60
C ALA A 51 5.78 1.41 3.30
N TYR A 52 4.86 0.72 2.64
CA TYR A 52 5.06 -0.67 2.26
C TYR A 52 6.18 -0.86 1.23
N SER A 53 6.26 0.03 0.23
CA SER A 53 7.28 -0.06 -0.81
C SER A 53 8.71 0.04 -0.27
N VAL A 54 8.92 0.73 0.84
CA VAL A 54 10.23 0.83 1.53
C VAL A 54 10.41 -0.24 2.60
N HIS A 55 9.31 -0.74 3.18
CA HIS A 55 9.34 -1.86 4.11
C HIS A 55 9.90 -3.12 3.44
N ASN A 56 9.44 -3.41 2.22
CA ASN A 56 9.89 -4.55 1.44
C ASN A 56 10.29 -4.12 0.02
N ASP A 57 11.51 -3.58 -0.13
CA ASP A 57 12.07 -3.12 -1.42
C ASP A 57 12.19 -4.25 -2.46
N LYS A 58 12.29 -5.52 -2.02
CA LYS A 58 12.35 -6.68 -2.93
C LYS A 58 11.07 -6.84 -3.73
N VAL A 59 9.92 -6.66 -3.09
CA VAL A 59 8.61 -6.64 -3.76
C VAL A 59 8.37 -5.25 -4.36
N GLY A 60 8.70 -4.20 -3.60
CA GLY A 60 8.45 -2.81 -3.96
C GLY A 60 6.96 -2.49 -3.97
N TYR A 61 6.50 -1.94 -5.08
CA TYR A 61 5.10 -1.57 -5.28
C TYR A 61 4.55 -2.19 -6.57
N CYS A 62 3.34 -2.74 -6.49
CA CYS A 62 2.56 -3.19 -7.63
C CYS A 62 1.18 -2.51 -7.63
N ARG A 63 0.68 -2.13 -8.82
CA ARG A 63 -0.61 -1.44 -8.99
C ARG A 63 -1.79 -2.15 -8.31
N ALA A 64 -1.78 -3.48 -8.26
CA ALA A 64 -2.82 -4.27 -7.61
C ALA A 64 -2.92 -3.98 -6.09
N MET A 65 -1.81 -3.59 -5.44
CA MET A 65 -1.77 -3.25 -4.03
C MET A 65 -2.64 -2.04 -3.70
N ALA A 66 -2.76 -1.06 -4.62
CA ALA A 66 -3.59 0.12 -4.39
C ALA A 66 -5.07 -0.24 -4.18
N ASN A 67 -5.59 -1.20 -4.95
CA ASN A 67 -6.96 -1.69 -4.77
C ASN A 67 -7.13 -2.45 -3.45
N ILE A 68 -6.15 -3.27 -3.07
CA ILE A 68 -6.17 -4.02 -1.82
C ILE A 68 -6.19 -3.05 -0.64
N VAL A 69 -5.25 -2.10 -0.57
CA VAL A 69 -5.19 -1.10 0.50
C VAL A 69 -6.46 -0.24 0.54
N GLY A 70 -7.04 0.09 -0.61
CA GLY A 70 -8.33 0.79 -0.68
C GLY A 70 -9.42 0.04 0.07
N LEU A 71 -9.56 -1.26 -0.21
CA LEU A 71 -10.52 -2.10 0.48
C LEU A 71 -10.22 -2.23 1.98
N LEU A 72 -8.95 -2.41 2.33
CA LEU A 72 -8.52 -2.54 3.74
C LEU A 72 -8.83 -1.27 4.54
N LEU A 73 -8.59 -0.09 3.98
CA LEU A 73 -8.89 1.17 4.65
C LEU A 73 -10.39 1.35 4.88
N VAL A 74 -11.24 0.95 3.92
CA VAL A 74 -12.70 0.95 4.12
C VAL A 74 -13.11 -0.04 5.21
N ALA A 75 -12.56 -1.25 5.18
CA ALA A 75 -12.87 -2.30 6.17
C ALA A 75 -12.42 -1.93 7.59
N MET A 76 -11.33 -1.17 7.72
CA MET A 76 -10.70 -0.82 9.00
C MET A 76 -10.97 0.61 9.47
N ASN A 77 -12.01 1.27 8.95
CA ASN A 77 -12.38 2.65 9.32
C ASN A 77 -11.21 3.64 9.22
N SER A 78 -10.45 3.57 8.13
CA SER A 78 -9.28 4.43 7.84
C SER A 78 -8.10 4.30 8.81
N ASN A 79 -7.95 3.17 9.50
CA ASN A 79 -6.75 2.88 10.30
C ASN A 79 -5.58 2.44 9.40
N GLU A 80 -4.66 3.38 9.16
CA GLU A 80 -3.49 3.19 8.29
C GLU A 80 -2.51 2.12 8.78
N GLU A 81 -2.25 2.06 10.09
CA GLU A 81 -1.27 1.12 10.65
C GLU A 81 -1.75 -0.33 10.55
N ASN A 82 -3.03 -0.56 10.83
CA ASN A 82 -3.61 -1.89 10.67
C ASN A 82 -3.66 -2.30 9.19
N ALA A 83 -4.02 -1.37 8.29
CA ALA A 83 -4.02 -1.63 6.86
C ALA A 83 -2.62 -1.95 6.32
N PHE A 84 -1.59 -1.30 6.86
CA PHE A 84 -0.18 -1.57 6.54
C PHE A 84 0.22 -3.00 6.94
N TRP A 85 -0.03 -3.40 8.18
CA TRP A 85 0.35 -4.75 8.65
C TRP A 85 -0.42 -5.85 7.95
N LEU A 86 -1.69 -5.60 7.64
CA LEU A 86 -2.51 -6.54 6.90
C LEU A 86 -2.06 -6.66 5.44
N LEU A 87 -1.65 -5.57 4.80
CA LEU A 87 -1.00 -5.62 3.49
C LEU A 87 0.30 -6.45 3.53
N ALA A 88 1.14 -6.24 4.55
CA ALA A 88 2.38 -6.99 4.71
C ALA A 88 2.11 -8.49 4.88
N ALA A 89 1.22 -8.87 5.80
CA ALA A 89 0.83 -10.26 5.99
C ALA A 89 0.21 -10.87 4.71
N LEU A 90 -0.59 -10.11 3.96
CA LEU A 90 -1.15 -10.60 2.70
C LEU A 90 -0.04 -10.90 1.68
N VAL A 91 0.85 -9.94 1.44
CA VAL A 91 1.88 -10.03 0.39
C VAL A 91 3.02 -10.98 0.76
N GLU A 92 3.35 -11.10 2.05
CA GLU A 92 4.50 -11.88 2.52
C GLU A 92 4.13 -13.29 2.99
N ASP A 93 2.97 -13.49 3.63
CA ASP A 93 2.56 -14.79 4.19
C ASP A 93 1.46 -15.49 3.37
N LEU A 94 0.52 -14.74 2.78
CA LEU A 94 -0.67 -15.33 2.16
C LEU A 94 -0.52 -15.59 0.66
N LEU A 95 0.31 -14.81 -0.01
CA LEU A 95 0.55 -14.91 -1.44
C LEU A 95 1.82 -15.73 -1.70
N HIS A 96 1.76 -16.65 -2.67
CA HIS A 96 2.93 -17.48 -3.01
C HIS A 96 4.13 -16.57 -3.32
N PRO A 97 5.34 -16.91 -2.84
CA PRO A 97 6.53 -16.14 -3.15
C PRO A 97 6.70 -16.04 -4.68
N GLY A 98 6.65 -14.82 -5.22
CA GLY A 98 6.71 -14.56 -6.67
C GLY A 98 5.42 -14.03 -7.31
N THR A 99 4.27 -14.00 -6.61
CA THR A 99 3.02 -13.46 -7.18
C THR A 99 3.08 -11.95 -7.46
N TYR A 100 3.83 -11.19 -6.65
CA TYR A 100 4.04 -9.75 -6.83
C TYR A 100 5.50 -9.38 -7.17
N ALA A 101 6.33 -10.37 -7.52
CA ALA A 101 7.66 -10.08 -8.04
C ALA A 101 7.53 -9.27 -9.35
N ARG A 102 8.56 -8.47 -9.66
CA ARG A 102 8.64 -7.60 -10.85
C ARG A 102 8.37 -8.33 -12.18
N HIS A 103 8.41 -9.66 -12.15
CA HIS A 103 7.97 -10.57 -13.18
C HIS A 103 6.95 -11.52 -12.53
N LEU A 104 5.77 -11.67 -13.11
CA LEU A 104 4.65 -12.51 -12.63
C LEU A 104 5.01 -14.01 -12.71
N GLU A 105 6.10 -14.46 -12.08
CA GLU A 105 6.61 -15.82 -12.17
C GLU A 105 5.75 -16.83 -11.39
N GLY A 106 4.80 -16.35 -10.59
CA GLY A 106 3.82 -17.17 -9.86
C GLY A 106 2.59 -17.61 -10.66
N CYS A 107 2.49 -17.26 -11.95
CA CYS A 107 1.47 -17.79 -12.87
C CYS A 107 2.13 -18.73 -13.89
N GLN A 108 2.51 -19.94 -13.48
CA GLN A 108 2.80 -21.06 -14.39
C GLN A 108 1.86 -22.22 -14.13
#